data_AF-A0A6J4SWZ6-F1
#
_entry.id   AF-A0A6J4SWZ6-F1
#
_cell.length_a   1.000
_cell.length_b   1.000
_cell.length_c   1.000
_cell.angle_alpha   90.00
_cell.angle_beta   90.00
_cell.angle_gamma   90.00
#
_symmetry.space_group_name_H-M   'P 1'
#
loop_
_entity.id
_entity.type
_entity.pdbx_description
1 polymer ?
#
loop_
_entity_poly.entity_id
_entity_poly.type
_entity_poly.pdbx_seq_one_letter_code
_entity_poly.pdbx_strand_id
1 'polypeptide(L)'
;MRRVDDDCLLGVDEEDSLRAFCALVARRSPRGGELAWALKRFELGCERPLVLESLTDWLLSGRALLGDTRRDDALAWERLAAICAPAEQREALTGRLREAAGLERRMIAGVVRSEPSVEALVLELGDLLRAVLRDVLCGHLDPELRRIADELIAEGAAPSLA
;
A
#
# COMPACT_ATOMS: atom_id res chain seq x y z
N MET A 1 -8.09 -34.84 23.30
CA MET A 1 -9.29 -34.34 22.59
C MET A 1 -8.82 -33.87 21.22
N ARG A 2 -8.99 -34.72 20.21
CA ARG A 2 -8.54 -34.53 18.82
C ARG A 2 -9.64 -33.69 18.14
N ARG A 3 -9.33 -32.48 17.66
CA ARG A 3 -10.27 -31.70 16.84
C ARG A 3 -10.46 -32.46 15.52
N VAL A 4 -11.71 -32.67 15.16
CA VAL A 4 -12.16 -33.37 13.95
C VAL A 4 -12.03 -32.40 12.77
N ASP A 5 -11.50 -32.93 11.66
CA ASP A 5 -11.23 -32.26 10.39
C ASP A 5 -12.45 -31.52 9.79
N ASP A 6 -12.47 -30.19 9.88
CA ASP A 6 -13.28 -29.36 8.96
C ASP A 6 -12.72 -27.93 8.73
N ASP A 7 -11.50 -27.63 9.20
CA ASP A 7 -10.94 -26.25 9.13
C ASP A 7 -9.88 -26.05 8.03
N CYS A 8 -9.56 -27.06 7.24
CA CYS A 8 -8.58 -26.94 6.14
C CYS A 8 -9.31 -26.87 4.79
N LEU A 9 -9.60 -25.64 4.32
CA LEU A 9 -10.20 -25.37 3.00
C LEU A 9 -9.27 -25.69 1.81
N LEU A 10 -8.09 -26.25 2.07
CA LEU A 10 -7.09 -26.56 1.05
C LEU A 10 -7.11 -28.05 0.73
N GLY A 11 -7.21 -28.38 -0.56
CA GLY A 11 -6.96 -29.73 -1.04
C GLY A 11 -5.51 -30.16 -0.83
N VAL A 12 -5.26 -31.46 -0.77
CA VAL A 12 -3.90 -32.03 -0.62
C VAL A 12 -2.96 -31.53 -1.73
N ASP A 13 -3.49 -31.33 -2.94
CA ASP A 13 -2.73 -30.83 -4.10
C ASP A 13 -2.39 -29.32 -4.00
N GLU A 14 -3.06 -28.57 -3.12
CA GLU A 14 -2.84 -27.14 -2.91
C GLU A 14 -1.83 -26.87 -1.79
N GLU A 15 -1.57 -27.85 -0.92
CA GLU A 15 -0.67 -27.71 0.23
C GLU A 15 0.77 -27.40 -0.21
N ASP A 16 1.28 -28.12 -1.22
CA ASP A 16 2.63 -27.92 -1.74
C ASP A 16 2.79 -26.54 -2.40
N SER A 17 1.75 -26.09 -3.10
CA SER A 17 1.72 -24.76 -3.74
C SER A 17 1.72 -23.65 -2.69
N LEU A 18 0.92 -23.79 -1.63
CA LEU A 18 0.92 -22.85 -0.52
C LEU A 18 2.27 -22.83 0.20
N ARG A 19 2.85 -24.00 0.47
CA ARG A 19 4.17 -24.13 1.10
C ARG A 19 5.25 -23.44 0.27
N ALA A 20 5.23 -23.63 -1.05
CA ALA A 20 6.15 -22.96 -1.97
C ALA A 20 5.97 -21.44 -1.94
N PHE A 21 4.73 -20.95 -1.93
CA PHE A 21 4.42 -19.53 -1.80
C PHE A 21 4.91 -18.95 -0.47
N CYS A 22 4.61 -19.58 0.66
CA CYS A 22 5.08 -19.15 1.97
C CYS A 22 6.62 -19.11 2.04
N ALA A 23 7.29 -20.12 1.47
CA ALA A 23 8.75 -20.15 1.40
C ALA A 23 9.32 -19.02 0.52
N LEU A 24 8.64 -18.67 -0.59
CA LEU A 24 9.02 -17.55 -1.44
C LEU A 24 8.90 -16.23 -0.69
N VAL A 25 7.75 -15.98 -0.06
CA VAL A 25 7.51 -14.76 0.72
C VAL A 25 8.54 -14.65 1.85
N ALA A 26 8.74 -15.70 2.65
CA ALA A 26 9.70 -15.68 3.76
C ALA A 26 11.15 -15.40 3.33
N ARG A 27 11.54 -15.84 2.12
CA ARG A 27 12.88 -15.54 1.57
C ARG A 27 13.01 -14.10 1.11
N ARG A 28 11.93 -13.50 0.59
CA ARG A 28 11.93 -12.14 0.03
C ARG A 28 11.49 -11.08 1.03
N SER A 29 10.93 -11.49 2.17
CA SER A 29 10.54 -10.56 3.23
C SER A 29 11.73 -9.68 3.63
N PRO A 30 11.59 -8.36 3.53
CA PRO A 30 12.65 -7.41 3.83
C PRO A 30 12.99 -7.50 5.33
N ARG A 31 14.29 -7.58 5.65
CA ARG A 31 14.77 -7.70 7.05
C ARG A 31 15.17 -6.37 7.67
N GLY A 32 15.25 -5.30 6.88
CA GLY A 32 15.62 -3.96 7.33
C GLY A 32 15.37 -2.90 6.26
N GLY A 33 15.65 -1.64 6.60
CA GLY A 33 15.44 -0.49 5.72
C GLY A 33 13.99 -0.01 5.64
N GLU A 34 13.74 0.93 4.74
CA GLU A 34 12.44 1.60 4.56
C GLU A 34 11.33 0.61 4.20
N LEU A 35 11.60 -0.38 3.35
CA LEU A 35 10.62 -1.39 2.93
C LEU A 35 10.18 -2.30 4.09
N ALA A 36 11.11 -2.76 4.94
CA ALA A 36 10.76 -3.54 6.12
C ALA A 36 9.94 -2.73 7.14
N TRP A 37 10.28 -1.44 7.28
CA TRP A 37 9.54 -0.54 8.17
C TRP A 37 8.13 -0.26 7.65
N ALA A 38 7.99 -0.01 6.35
CA ALA A 38 6.70 0.21 5.69
C ALA A 38 5.79 -1.02 5.84
N LEU A 39 6.31 -2.22 5.57
CA LEU A 39 5.56 -3.47 5.73
C LEU A 39 5.04 -3.64 7.15
N LYS A 40 5.90 -3.46 8.16
CA LYS A 40 5.50 -3.55 9.57
C LYS A 40 4.41 -2.52 9.93
N ARG A 41 4.50 -1.30 9.38
CA ARG A 41 3.46 -0.29 9.58
C ARG A 41 2.15 -0.65 8.90
N PHE A 42 2.22 -1.17 7.69
CA PHE A 42 1.03 -1.65 6.98
C PHE A 42 0.32 -2.76 7.75
N GLU A 43 1.07 -3.75 8.26
CA GLU A 43 0.56 -4.85 9.08
C GLU A 43 -0.11 -4.33 10.36
N LEU A 44 0.53 -3.39 11.07
CA LEU A 44 -0.07 -2.77 12.25
C LEU A 44 -1.39 -2.04 11.94
N GLY A 45 -1.49 -1.40 10.76
CA GLY A 45 -2.74 -0.82 10.29
C GLY A 45 -3.84 -1.87 10.07
N CYS A 46 -3.49 -3.07 9.62
CA CYS A 46 -4.44 -4.19 9.48
C CYS A 46 -4.92 -4.74 10.83
N GLU A 47 -4.15 -4.56 11.90
CA GLU A 47 -4.50 -4.99 13.26
C GLU A 47 -5.42 -4.00 13.99
N ARG A 48 -5.68 -2.82 13.41
CA ARG A 48 -6.53 -1.80 14.05
C ARG A 48 -7.99 -2.24 14.14
N PRO A 49 -8.66 -2.04 15.29
CA PRO A 49 -10.08 -2.35 15.44
C PRO A 49 -10.99 -1.57 14.50
N LEU A 50 -10.63 -0.32 14.19
CA LEU A 50 -11.40 0.58 13.33
C LEU A 50 -10.58 0.96 12.09
N VAL A 51 -11.25 1.00 10.94
CA VAL A 51 -10.65 1.43 9.67
C VAL A 51 -10.01 2.80 9.81
N LEU A 52 -10.68 3.76 10.45
CA LEU A 52 -10.14 5.10 10.60
C LEU A 52 -8.81 5.13 11.37
N GLU A 53 -8.63 4.23 12.35
CA GLU A 53 -7.38 4.12 13.12
C GLU A 53 -6.21 3.56 12.30
N SER A 54 -6.48 2.84 11.21
CA SER A 54 -5.43 2.34 10.31
C SER A 54 -4.81 3.43 9.44
N LEU A 55 -5.49 4.57 9.28
CA LEU A 55 -5.10 5.65 8.37
C LEU A 55 -3.67 6.13 8.62
N THR A 56 -3.31 6.44 9.86
CA THR A 56 -1.96 6.92 10.19
C THR A 56 -0.90 5.87 9.88
N ASP A 57 -1.16 4.60 10.21
CA ASP A 57 -0.21 3.52 9.93
C ASP A 57 -0.01 3.30 8.42
N TRP A 58 -1.09 3.36 7.64
CA TRP A 58 -1.04 3.25 6.18
C TRP A 58 -0.40 4.46 5.51
N LEU A 59 -0.67 5.69 5.97
CA LEU A 59 0.00 6.89 5.48
C LEU A 59 1.50 6.86 5.77
N LEU A 60 1.89 6.43 6.97
CA LEU A 60 3.30 6.24 7.33
C LEU A 60 3.96 5.19 6.43
N SER A 61 3.30 4.06 6.18
CA SER A 61 3.77 3.04 5.23
C SER A 61 4.01 3.65 3.84
N GLY A 62 3.01 4.36 3.28
CA GLY A 62 3.14 5.01 1.97
C GLY A 62 4.28 6.03 1.90
N ARG A 63 4.42 6.87 2.93
CA ARG A 63 5.53 7.84 3.06
C ARG A 63 6.90 7.16 3.12
N ALA A 64 7.03 6.04 3.82
CA ALA A 64 8.28 5.30 3.87
C ALA A 64 8.65 4.68 2.51
N LEU A 65 7.65 4.23 1.73
CA LEU A 65 7.88 3.65 0.41
C LEU A 65 8.22 4.70 -0.66
N LEU A 66 7.54 5.84 -0.64
CA LEU A 66 7.48 6.76 -1.78
C LEU A 66 7.85 8.21 -1.46
N GLY A 67 7.94 8.53 -0.17
CA GLY A 67 8.34 9.85 0.31
C GLY A 67 9.83 10.11 0.14
N ASP A 68 10.16 11.39 0.17
CA ASP A 68 11.52 11.88 0.28
C ASP A 68 11.64 12.63 1.61
N THR A 69 12.57 12.22 2.47
CA THR A 69 12.82 12.86 3.77
C THR A 69 13.18 14.35 3.66
N ARG A 70 13.50 14.83 2.45
CA ARG A 70 13.88 16.21 2.15
C ARG A 70 12.80 17.01 1.41
N ARG A 71 11.71 16.40 0.94
CA ARG A 71 10.65 17.07 0.18
C ARG A 71 9.29 16.89 0.84
N ASP A 72 8.31 17.66 0.36
CA ASP A 72 6.93 17.62 0.84
C ASP A 72 6.26 16.26 0.56
N ASP A 73 5.36 15.85 1.46
CA ASP A 73 4.60 14.59 1.39
C ASP A 73 3.80 14.46 0.08
N ALA A 74 3.50 15.59 -0.58
CA ALA A 74 2.71 15.66 -1.80
C ALA A 74 3.25 14.76 -2.92
N LEU A 75 4.58 14.64 -3.05
CA LEU A 75 5.20 13.83 -4.11
C LEU A 75 5.02 12.33 -3.88
N ALA A 76 4.89 11.88 -2.63
CA ALA A 76 4.67 10.46 -2.32
C ALA A 76 3.36 9.95 -2.93
N TRP A 77 2.31 10.78 -2.91
CA TRP A 77 0.99 10.43 -3.41
C TRP A 77 0.91 10.46 -4.93
N GLU A 78 1.62 11.39 -5.57
CA GLU A 78 1.79 11.38 -7.03
C GLU A 78 2.50 10.11 -7.51
N ARG A 79 3.56 9.71 -6.81
CA ARG A 79 4.29 8.46 -7.09
C ARG A 79 3.43 7.23 -6.90
N LEU A 80 2.63 7.17 -5.83
CA LEU A 80 1.71 6.06 -5.59
C LEU A 80 0.68 5.97 -6.72
N ALA A 81 0.10 7.10 -7.12
CA ALA A 81 -0.84 7.15 -8.23
C ALA A 81 -0.20 6.73 -9.56
N ALA A 82 1.06 7.11 -9.81
CA ALA A 82 1.78 6.72 -11.01
C ALA A 82 1.97 5.20 -11.14
N ILE A 83 2.23 4.52 -10.02
CA ILE A 83 2.35 3.06 -9.97
C ILE A 83 0.99 2.38 -10.11
N CYS A 84 -0.05 2.90 -9.45
CA CYS A 84 -1.32 2.20 -9.32
C CYS A 84 -2.36 2.52 -10.40
N ALA A 85 -2.15 3.56 -11.22
CA ALA A 85 -3.15 4.01 -12.20
C ALA A 85 -2.55 4.33 -13.58
N PRO A 86 -3.33 4.12 -14.66
CA PRO A 86 -2.97 4.58 -15.99
C PRO A 86 -2.93 6.12 -16.05
N ALA A 87 -2.20 6.68 -17.01
CA ALA A 87 -1.86 8.10 -17.08
C ALA A 87 -3.07 9.04 -16.92
N GLU A 88 -4.19 8.69 -17.53
CA GLU A 88 -5.43 9.48 -17.57
C GLU A 88 -6.13 9.57 -16.19
N GLN A 89 -5.83 8.63 -15.30
CA GLN A 89 -6.47 8.53 -13.97
C GLN A 89 -5.54 8.99 -12.84
N ARG A 90 -4.26 9.27 -13.12
CA ARG A 90 -3.25 9.60 -12.10
C ARG A 90 -3.60 10.86 -11.32
N GLU A 91 -4.10 11.90 -11.99
CA GLU A 91 -4.47 13.16 -11.33
C GLU A 91 -5.65 12.95 -10.36
N ALA A 92 -6.70 12.26 -10.82
CA ALA A 92 -7.86 11.94 -9.99
C ALA A 92 -7.46 11.09 -8.77
N LEU A 93 -6.64 10.06 -8.96
CA LEU A 93 -6.16 9.22 -7.86
C LEU A 93 -5.27 10.00 -6.89
N THR A 94 -4.38 10.87 -7.40
CA THR A 94 -3.55 11.75 -6.56
C THR A 94 -4.41 12.66 -5.69
N GLY A 95 -5.48 13.24 -6.24
CA GLY A 95 -6.43 14.06 -5.49
C GLY A 95 -7.05 13.31 -4.31
N ARG A 96 -7.50 12.07 -4.54
CA ARG A 96 -8.08 11.20 -3.50
C ARG A 96 -7.05 10.83 -2.43
N LEU A 97 -5.83 10.45 -2.83
CA LEU A 97 -4.75 10.14 -1.87
C LEU A 97 -4.37 11.36 -1.01
N ARG A 98 -4.35 12.56 -1.59
CA ARG A 98 -4.13 13.80 -0.83
C ARG A 98 -5.30 14.11 0.12
N GLU A 99 -6.53 13.81 -0.27
CA GLU A 99 -7.69 13.90 0.61
C GLU A 99 -7.55 12.95 1.81
N ALA A 100 -7.14 11.69 1.56
CA ALA A 100 -6.85 10.71 2.60
C ALA A 100 -5.76 11.20 3.56
N ALA A 101 -4.66 11.75 3.03
CA ALA A 101 -3.61 12.35 3.84
C ALA A 101 -4.10 13.57 4.64
N GLY A 102 -5.04 14.34 4.09
CA GLY A 102 -5.69 15.46 4.78
C GLY A 102 -6.65 15.04 5.89
N LEU A 103 -7.21 13.83 5.83
CA LEU A 103 -8.06 13.28 6.90
C LEU A 103 -7.28 13.06 8.19
N GLU A 104 -6.00 12.68 8.13
CA GLU A 104 -5.17 12.39 9.31
C GLU A 104 -5.15 13.57 10.30
N ARG A 105 -4.90 14.79 9.81
CA ARG A 105 -4.88 15.98 10.68
C ARG A 105 -6.24 16.26 11.32
N ARG A 106 -7.32 16.06 10.57
CA ARG A 106 -8.70 16.23 11.06
C ARG A 106 -9.05 15.14 12.09
N MET A 107 -8.59 13.91 11.89
CA MET A 107 -8.76 12.81 12.82
C MET A 107 -8.02 13.07 14.13
N ILE A 108 -6.76 13.52 14.05
CA ILE A 108 -5.96 13.91 15.23
C ILE A 108 -6.64 15.05 16.02
N ALA A 109 -7.25 16.00 15.31
CA ALA A 109 -8.02 17.08 15.94
C ALA A 109 -9.37 16.61 16.51
N GLY A 110 -9.76 15.34 16.35
CA GLY A 110 -11.01 14.78 16.87
C GLY A 110 -12.26 15.25 16.13
N VAL A 111 -12.14 15.77 14.91
CA VAL A 111 -13.26 16.34 14.14
C VAL A 111 -13.76 15.44 13.00
N VAL A 112 -13.12 14.29 12.78
CA VAL A 112 -13.57 13.29 11.80
C VAL A 112 -14.51 12.30 12.45
N ARG A 113 -15.64 12.04 11.80
CA ARG A 113 -16.54 10.94 12.14
C ARG A 113 -16.30 9.77 11.20
N SER A 114 -16.51 8.56 11.71
CA SER A 114 -16.53 7.35 10.89
C SER A 114 -17.80 7.37 10.04
N GLU A 115 -17.66 7.80 8.80
CA GLU A 115 -18.73 7.79 7.79
C GLU A 115 -18.32 6.86 6.66
N PRO A 116 -19.28 6.20 5.97
CA PRO A 116 -18.95 5.22 4.93
C PRO A 116 -18.04 5.76 3.81
N SER A 117 -18.17 7.04 3.45
CA SER A 117 -17.30 7.69 2.46
C SER A 117 -15.86 7.88 2.94
N VAL A 118 -15.69 8.22 4.23
CA VAL A 118 -14.37 8.35 4.87
C VAL A 118 -13.71 6.98 4.97
N GLU A 119 -14.45 5.97 5.42
CA GLU A 119 -13.95 4.60 5.50
C GLU A 119 -13.56 4.05 4.12
N ALA A 120 -14.37 4.30 3.09
CA ALA A 120 -14.06 3.90 1.72
C ALA A 120 -12.76 4.54 1.21
N LEU A 121 -12.50 5.81 1.53
CA LEU A 121 -11.27 6.48 1.15
C LEU A 121 -10.04 5.89 1.87
N VAL A 122 -10.18 5.55 3.15
CA VAL A 122 -9.11 4.91 3.93
C VAL A 122 -8.83 3.49 3.41
N LEU A 123 -9.89 2.71 3.11
CA LEU A 123 -9.78 1.36 2.55
C LEU A 123 -9.11 1.37 1.18
N GLU A 124 -9.45 2.32 0.31
CA GLU A 124 -8.78 2.48 -0.98
C GLU A 124 -7.27 2.69 -0.82
N LEU A 125 -6.83 3.56 0.10
CA LEU A 125 -5.42 3.71 0.41
C LEU A 125 -4.79 2.38 0.85
N GLY A 126 -5.47 1.63 1.72
CA GLY A 126 -5.03 0.33 2.20
C GLY A 126 -4.88 -0.70 1.07
N ASP A 127 -5.83 -0.75 0.14
CA ASP A 127 -5.81 -1.68 -0.99
C ASP A 127 -4.71 -1.36 -2.00
N LEU A 128 -4.47 -0.08 -2.26
CA LEU A 128 -3.37 0.37 -3.12
C LEU A 128 -2.00 -0.02 -2.53
N LEU A 129 -1.80 0.25 -1.23
CA LEU A 129 -0.57 -0.13 -0.54
C LEU A 129 -0.39 -1.65 -0.47
N ARG A 130 -1.47 -2.40 -0.23
CA ARG A 130 -1.45 -3.86 -0.26
C ARG A 130 -0.99 -4.39 -1.63
N ALA A 131 -1.54 -3.83 -2.71
CA ALA A 131 -1.16 -4.23 -4.06
C ALA A 131 0.33 -4.00 -4.32
N VAL A 132 0.84 -2.80 -3.99
CA VAL A 132 2.26 -2.46 -4.15
C VAL A 132 3.16 -3.38 -3.31
N LEU A 133 2.88 -3.53 -2.02
CA LEU A 133 3.68 -4.38 -1.12
C LEU A 133 3.68 -5.84 -1.58
N ARG A 134 2.51 -6.37 -1.97
CA ARG A 134 2.39 -7.73 -2.51
C ARG A 134 3.24 -7.88 -3.77
N ASP A 135 3.17 -6.95 -4.70
CA ASP A 135 3.88 -7.05 -5.97
C ASP A 135 5.41 -6.96 -5.76
N VAL A 136 5.88 -6.17 -4.80
CA VAL A 136 7.30 -6.16 -4.39
C VAL A 136 7.71 -7.50 -3.76
N LEU A 137 6.93 -8.02 -2.79
CA LEU A 137 7.23 -9.28 -2.10
C LEU A 137 7.20 -10.49 -3.05
N CYS A 138 6.27 -10.49 -4.00
CA CYS A 138 6.15 -11.48 -5.06
C CYS A 138 7.15 -11.26 -6.20
N GLY A 139 7.93 -10.17 -6.18
CA GLY A 139 8.98 -9.86 -7.16
C GLY A 139 8.44 -9.47 -8.54
N HIS A 140 7.19 -9.00 -8.61
CA HIS A 140 6.60 -8.40 -9.80
C HIS A 140 6.97 -6.91 -9.94
N LEU A 141 7.35 -6.27 -8.84
CA LEU A 141 7.76 -4.87 -8.77
C LEU A 141 9.12 -4.74 -8.09
N ASP A 142 9.99 -3.90 -8.66
CA ASP A 142 11.31 -3.62 -8.09
C ASP A 142 11.18 -2.80 -6.79
N PRO A 143 11.93 -3.13 -5.72
CA PRO A 143 11.85 -2.43 -4.43
C PRO A 143 12.30 -0.96 -4.48
N GLU A 144 12.98 -0.49 -5.54
CA GLU A 144 13.30 0.93 -5.76
C GLU A 144 12.08 1.72 -6.28
N LEU A 145 10.97 1.67 -5.54
CA LEU A 145 9.66 2.22 -5.94
C LEU A 145 9.71 3.69 -6.34
N ARG A 146 10.53 4.50 -5.66
CA ARG A 146 10.71 5.92 -6.00
C ARG A 146 11.24 6.11 -7.42
N ARG A 147 12.23 5.32 -7.81
CA ARG A 147 12.84 5.38 -9.14
C ARG A 147 11.81 5.01 -10.21
N ILE A 148 11.10 3.90 -10.01
CA ILE A 148 10.06 3.42 -10.93
C ILE A 148 8.94 4.46 -11.09
N ALA A 149 8.48 5.04 -9.99
CA ALA A 149 7.43 6.05 -10.03
C ALA A 149 7.89 7.32 -10.76
N ASP A 150 9.12 7.77 -10.51
CA ASP A 150 9.68 8.94 -11.19
C ASP A 150 9.83 8.71 -12.70
N GLU A 151 10.23 7.49 -13.11
CA GLU A 151 10.27 7.07 -14.53
C GLU A 151 8.87 7.10 -15.16
N LEU A 152 7.86 6.50 -14.51
CA LEU A 152 6.48 6.51 -14.98
C LEU A 152 5.88 7.91 -15.10
N ILE A 153 6.24 8.82 -14.19
CA ILE A 153 5.84 10.23 -14.24
C ILE A 153 6.52 10.94 -15.42
N ALA A 154 7.82 10.72 -15.62
CA ALA A 154 8.58 11.32 -16.72
C ALA A 154 8.06 10.84 -18.10
N GLU A 155 7.72 9.56 -18.23
CA GLU A 155 7.13 9.00 -19.46
C GLU A 155 5.77 9.63 -19.78
N GLY A 156 4.92 9.85 -18.78
CA GLY A 156 3.62 10.50 -18.95
C GLY A 156 3.71 12.01 -19.21
N ALA A 157 4.81 12.65 -18.84
CA ALA A 157 5.06 14.07 -19.07
C ALA A 157 5.69 14.38 -20.45
N ALA A 158 6.22 13.37 -21.14
CA ALA A 158 6.74 13.54 -22.49
C ALA A 158 5.57 13.90 -23.43
N PRO A 159 5.63 15.03 -24.16
CA PRO A 159 4.57 15.37 -25.10
C PRO A 159 4.48 14.26 -26.15
N SER A 160 3.28 13.71 -26.32
CA SER A 160 2.94 12.90 -27.49
C SER A 160 3.18 13.76 -28.73
N LEU A 161 4.37 13.63 -29.33
CA LEU A 161 4.65 14.14 -30.66
C LEU A 161 3.91 13.23 -31.64
N ALA A 162 2.63 13.56 -31.86
CA ALA A 162 1.84 13.12 -33.00
C ALA A 162 1.81 14.24 -34.06
#